data_AF-A0A965X8Y2-F1
#
_entry.id   AF-A0A965X8Y2-F1
#
_cell.length_a   1.000
_cell.length_b   1.000
_cell.length_c   1.000
_cell.angle_alpha   90.00
_cell.angle_beta   90.00
_cell.angle_gamma   90.00
#
_symmetry.space_group_name_H-M   'P 1'
#
loop_
_entity.id
_entity.type
_entity.pdbx_description
1 polymer ?
#
loop_
_entity_poly.entity_id
_entity_poly.type
_entity_poly.pdbx_seq_one_letter_code
_entity_poly.pdbx_strand_id
1 'polypeptide(L)'
;MLSAAIAYTFSIPAMDVYYIYLLPVWAVAAVVAIFLLTKELIPDHWLMAGVVTLLLILLLGETHRSPANFSFVRIFQGKAVFLSVVVPTIFYVTARFFSERGATNHLFLLACCQLSSVGMTNFGMVLGPLAGFGAILSNLPLFFNGDRRKLLYSFAVLLIPLPYLVYVFFQSQNSPLMELAIETPYQVFVSVFGEHQQYLVGTLLVTGPLFAKNTLTRWRLAVPPLLLFAIYLNPWLSELISRYITSPPVYWRVVWSFPVIVFCAVSFCTIVINLFLMKEFVLFSSFIFLLILILGFFSLPYNTLRPSNIGTFRSLGGWKIPSGDLVVALKAIEFDKCSGRLLAPDEIAGVISRFENHPRLVSTRGQYLSLIRPYIGDVEFSRRYILYRFVTGDTKQSPEKVIEALRYLDVSVVVSSFKTKSQYFSSLLKKEGYFFQELFNGYSIWTRADSTGSMKDVHSLNCGDI
;
A
#
# COMPACT_ATOMS: atom_id res chain seq x y z
N MET A 1 -11.08 7.09 4.54
CA MET A 1 -11.89 7.79 5.55
C MET A 1 -11.48 9.24 5.70
N LEU A 2 -10.23 9.57 6.08
CA LEU A 2 -9.78 10.97 6.18
C LEU A 2 -10.03 11.79 4.90
N SER A 3 -9.66 11.26 3.73
CA SER A 3 -9.91 11.91 2.44
C SER A 3 -11.39 12.20 2.20
N ALA A 4 -12.27 11.22 2.49
CA ALA A 4 -13.71 11.36 2.36
C ALA A 4 -14.30 12.36 3.37
N ALA A 5 -13.80 12.40 4.61
CA ALA A 5 -14.26 13.35 5.62
C ALA A 5 -13.91 14.79 5.24
N ILE A 6 -12.69 15.03 4.75
CA ILE A 6 -12.26 16.33 4.22
C ILE A 6 -13.11 16.70 3.00
N ALA A 7 -13.27 15.76 2.06
CA ALA A 7 -14.10 15.95 0.87
C ALA A 7 -15.53 16.36 1.20
N TYR A 8 -16.15 15.66 2.16
CA TYR A 8 -17.48 15.96 2.66
C TYR A 8 -17.55 17.35 3.31
N THR A 9 -16.58 17.67 4.19
CA THR A 9 -16.56 18.93 4.94
C THR A 9 -16.38 20.15 4.04
N PHE A 10 -15.55 20.04 3.01
CA PHE A 10 -15.25 21.13 2.08
C PHE A 10 -16.05 21.04 0.77
N SER A 11 -16.94 20.06 0.62
CA SER A 11 -17.72 19.80 -0.60
C SER A 11 -16.87 19.74 -1.88
N ILE A 12 -15.70 19.12 -1.80
CA ILE A 12 -14.77 18.91 -2.92
C ILE A 12 -14.72 17.42 -3.27
N PRO A 13 -14.42 17.04 -4.54
CA PRO A 13 -14.30 15.64 -4.92
C PRO A 13 -13.26 14.89 -4.07
N ALA A 14 -13.65 13.74 -3.52
CA ALA A 14 -12.81 12.90 -2.68
C ALA A 14 -11.58 12.37 -3.44
N MET A 15 -11.69 12.17 -4.75
CA MET A 15 -10.55 11.83 -5.59
C MET A 15 -9.50 12.94 -5.63
N ASP A 16 -9.90 14.22 -5.62
CA ASP A 16 -8.97 15.35 -5.59
C ASP A 16 -8.26 15.43 -4.25
N VAL A 17 -9.01 15.28 -3.14
CA VAL A 17 -8.40 15.19 -1.81
C VAL A 17 -7.38 14.07 -1.73
N TYR A 18 -7.72 12.91 -2.30
CA TYR A 18 -6.90 11.72 -2.22
C TYR A 18 -5.64 11.77 -3.10
N TYR A 19 -5.75 12.24 -4.34
CA TYR A 19 -4.64 12.24 -5.31
C TYR A 19 -3.88 13.56 -5.40
N ILE A 20 -4.51 14.68 -5.06
CA ILE A 20 -3.98 16.03 -5.32
C ILE A 20 -3.64 16.72 -4.00
N TYR A 21 -4.60 16.90 -3.10
CA TYR A 21 -4.40 17.77 -1.93
C TYR A 21 -3.59 17.11 -0.80
N LEU A 22 -3.89 15.85 -0.46
CA LEU A 22 -3.15 15.16 0.61
C LEU A 22 -1.77 14.65 0.17
N LEU A 23 -1.55 14.50 -1.13
CA LEU A 23 -0.30 13.94 -1.66
C LEU A 23 0.94 14.78 -1.26
N PRO A 24 0.97 16.12 -1.46
CA PRO A 24 2.07 16.97 -0.99
C PRO A 24 2.26 16.91 0.53
N VAL A 25 1.16 16.85 1.29
CA VAL A 25 1.21 16.78 2.76
C VAL A 25 1.95 15.51 3.20
N TRP A 26 1.61 14.36 2.62
CA TRP A 26 2.29 13.10 2.94
C TRP A 26 3.73 13.04 2.45
N ALA A 27 4.03 13.65 1.29
CA ALA A 27 5.40 13.74 0.80
C ALA A 27 6.28 14.57 1.74
N VAL A 28 5.82 15.75 2.17
CA VAL A 28 6.53 16.59 3.15
C VAL A 28 6.67 15.86 4.47
N ALA A 29 5.61 15.23 4.98
CA ALA A 29 5.66 14.47 6.23
C ALA A 29 6.67 13.32 6.17
N ALA A 30 6.76 12.60 5.05
CA ALA A 30 7.74 11.53 4.86
C ALA A 30 9.18 12.08 4.87
N VAL A 31 9.44 13.18 4.17
CA VAL A 31 10.75 13.84 4.17
C VAL A 31 11.12 14.30 5.59
N VAL A 32 10.20 14.95 6.30
CA VAL A 32 10.42 15.39 7.68
C VAL A 32 10.71 14.20 8.59
N ALA A 33 9.94 13.11 8.49
CA ALA A 33 10.14 11.92 9.31
C ALA A 33 11.51 11.26 9.05
N ILE A 34 11.96 11.22 7.79
CA ILE A 34 13.30 10.75 7.40
C ILE A 34 14.37 11.60 8.09
N PHE A 35 14.32 12.93 7.92
CA PHE A 35 15.35 13.82 8.45
C PHE A 35 15.36 13.88 9.99
N LEU A 36 14.19 13.78 10.64
CA LEU A 36 14.11 13.68 12.09
C LEU A 36 14.78 12.40 12.60
N LEU A 37 14.51 11.26 11.95
CA LEU A 37 15.12 9.99 12.32
C LEU A 37 16.63 9.99 12.04
N THR A 38 17.10 10.49 10.89
CA THR A 38 18.55 10.55 10.61
C THR A 38 19.27 11.48 11.56
N LYS A 39 18.64 12.59 11.97
CA LYS A 39 19.17 13.50 13.01
C LYS A 39 19.37 12.84 14.36
N GLU A 40 18.52 11.88 14.68
CA GLU A 40 18.64 11.12 15.92
C GLU A 40 19.64 9.95 15.81
N LEU A 41 19.80 9.36 14.61
CA LEU A 41 20.72 8.23 14.40
C LEU A 41 22.19 8.65 14.24
N ILE A 42 22.45 9.73 13.48
CA ILE A 42 23.80 10.24 13.20
C ILE A 42 23.82 11.78 13.23
N PRO A 43 23.80 12.41 14.43
CA PRO A 43 23.57 13.84 14.59
C PRO A 43 24.51 14.74 13.79
N ASP A 44 25.78 14.37 13.65
CA ASP A 44 26.79 15.20 12.96
C ASP A 44 26.64 15.17 11.42
N HIS A 45 26.01 14.12 10.87
CA HIS A 45 25.94 13.88 9.42
C HIS A 45 24.49 13.63 8.95
N TRP A 46 23.52 14.15 9.70
CA TRP A 46 22.09 13.87 9.49
C TRP A 46 21.57 14.32 8.12
N LEU A 47 22.07 15.44 7.60
CA LEU A 47 21.74 15.96 6.27
C LEU A 47 22.19 14.98 5.19
N MET A 48 23.43 14.50 5.28
CA MET A 48 23.98 13.52 4.35
C MET A 48 23.14 12.24 4.36
N ALA A 49 22.84 11.69 5.54
CA ALA A 49 22.01 10.49 5.67
C ALA A 49 20.58 10.69 5.13
N GLY A 50 19.98 11.87 5.36
CA GLY A 50 18.66 12.18 4.81
C GLY A 50 18.67 12.26 3.28
N VAL A 51 19.65 12.95 2.69
CA VAL A 51 19.81 13.03 1.23
C VAL A 51 20.09 11.65 0.63
N VAL A 52 20.97 10.85 1.23
CA VAL A 52 21.23 9.48 0.79
C VAL A 52 19.96 8.62 0.89
N THR A 53 19.13 8.80 1.92
CA THR A 53 17.83 8.10 2.02
C THR A 53 16.95 8.44 0.81
N LEU A 54 16.86 9.72 0.42
CA LEU A 54 16.09 10.13 -0.77
C LEU A 54 16.67 9.53 -2.05
N LEU A 55 17.99 9.51 -2.21
CA LEU A 55 18.65 8.87 -3.35
C LEU A 55 18.37 7.36 -3.39
N LEU A 56 18.39 6.68 -2.24
CA LEU A 56 18.03 5.27 -2.14
C LEU A 56 16.54 5.03 -2.42
N ILE A 57 15.64 5.96 -2.10
CA ILE A 57 14.23 5.88 -2.52
C ILE A 57 14.12 5.96 -4.04
N LEU A 58 14.96 6.76 -4.71
CA LEU A 58 14.99 6.81 -6.18
C LEU A 58 15.65 5.57 -6.80
N LEU A 59 16.59 4.94 -6.10
CA LEU A 59 17.29 3.75 -6.56
C LEU A 59 16.52 2.44 -6.31
N LEU A 60 15.94 2.24 -5.12
CA LEU A 60 15.49 0.93 -4.64
C LEU A 60 14.04 0.55 -5.03
N GLY A 61 13.64 0.84 -6.27
CA GLY A 61 12.28 0.69 -6.76
C GLY A 61 11.98 -0.58 -7.56
N GLU A 62 12.80 -1.62 -7.48
CA GLU A 62 12.68 -2.81 -8.35
C GLU A 62 11.29 -3.47 -8.26
N THR A 63 10.78 -3.72 -7.06
CA THR A 63 9.48 -4.37 -6.90
C THR A 63 8.41 -3.40 -6.45
N HIS A 64 7.17 -3.70 -6.79
CA HIS A 64 6.02 -2.94 -6.33
C HIS A 64 5.80 -3.02 -4.80
N ARG A 65 6.42 -4.00 -4.12
CA ARG A 65 6.39 -4.18 -2.66
C ARG A 65 7.55 -3.46 -1.96
N SER A 66 8.49 -2.88 -2.71
CA SER A 66 9.64 -2.19 -2.14
C SER A 66 9.22 -0.99 -1.27
N PRO A 67 9.89 -0.77 -0.13
CA PRO A 67 9.65 0.42 0.69
C PRO A 67 9.83 1.73 -0.09
N ALA A 68 10.70 1.75 -1.11
CA ALA A 68 10.93 2.92 -1.95
C ALA A 68 9.68 3.26 -2.78
N ASN A 69 9.04 2.26 -3.39
CA ASN A 69 7.80 2.46 -4.13
C ASN A 69 6.62 2.88 -3.25
N PHE A 70 6.61 2.46 -1.98
CA PHE A 70 5.67 3.01 -1.00
C PHE A 70 5.94 4.50 -0.74
N SER A 71 7.19 4.86 -0.45
CA SER A 71 7.56 6.25 -0.14
C SER A 71 7.41 7.23 -1.31
N PHE A 72 7.53 6.76 -2.55
CA PHE A 72 7.50 7.62 -3.73
C PHE A 72 6.23 7.40 -4.58
N VAL A 73 6.11 6.24 -5.23
CA VAL A 73 5.08 5.97 -6.23
C VAL A 73 3.67 5.84 -5.63
N ARG A 74 3.58 5.47 -4.35
CA ARG A 74 2.34 5.06 -3.69
C ARG A 74 2.03 5.84 -2.42
N ILE A 75 2.71 6.95 -2.16
CA ILE A 75 2.60 7.70 -0.90
C ILE A 75 1.18 8.18 -0.57
N PHE A 76 0.31 8.31 -1.59
CA PHE A 76 -1.13 8.59 -1.40
C PHE A 76 -1.92 7.45 -0.72
N GLN A 77 -1.35 6.24 -0.62
CA GLN A 77 -2.01 5.08 0.01
C GLN A 77 -1.73 5.09 1.52
N GLY A 78 -2.76 4.81 2.34
CA GLY A 78 -2.59 4.79 3.81
C GLY A 78 -1.48 3.85 4.29
N LYS A 79 -1.34 2.65 3.70
CA LYS A 79 -0.22 1.73 3.97
C LYS A 79 1.16 2.31 3.65
N ALA A 80 1.24 3.18 2.64
CA ALA A 80 2.48 3.85 2.28
C ALA A 80 2.80 4.96 3.29
N VAL A 81 1.82 5.77 3.67
CA VAL A 81 1.96 6.78 4.73
C VAL A 81 2.40 6.12 6.05
N PHE A 82 1.81 4.98 6.40
CA PHE A 82 2.25 4.20 7.56
C PHE A 82 3.75 3.86 7.50
N LEU A 83 4.20 3.25 6.40
CA LEU A 83 5.59 2.83 6.24
C LEU A 83 6.58 4.00 6.15
N SER A 84 6.21 5.07 5.45
CA SER A 84 7.12 6.16 5.10
C SER A 84 7.11 7.32 6.09
N VAL A 85 6.05 7.46 6.88
CA VAL A 85 5.90 8.54 7.88
C VAL A 85 5.83 7.95 9.29
N VAL A 86 4.85 7.08 9.55
CA VAL A 86 4.55 6.64 10.92
C VAL A 86 5.66 5.76 11.48
N VAL A 87 6.17 4.79 10.72
CA VAL A 87 7.23 3.89 11.17
C VAL A 87 8.54 4.64 11.50
N PRO A 88 9.09 5.51 10.62
CA PRO A 88 10.24 6.35 10.97
C PRO A 88 9.96 7.25 12.18
N THR A 89 8.75 7.80 12.28
CA THR A 89 8.35 8.64 13.41
C THR A 89 8.35 7.86 14.72
N ILE A 90 7.82 6.61 14.75
CA ILE A 90 7.87 5.72 15.92
C ILE A 90 9.30 5.54 16.39
N PHE A 91 10.24 5.24 15.49
CA PHE A 91 11.66 5.09 15.83
C PHE A 91 12.24 6.39 16.39
N TYR A 92 11.94 7.53 15.77
CA TYR A 92 12.39 8.85 16.22
C TYR A 92 11.83 9.21 17.61
N VAL A 93 10.52 9.18 17.82
CA VAL A 93 9.92 9.58 19.09
C VAL A 93 10.30 8.64 20.24
N THR A 94 10.46 7.34 19.95
CA THR A 94 10.93 6.36 20.94
C THR A 94 12.36 6.67 21.37
N ALA A 95 13.26 6.92 20.41
CA ALA A 95 14.64 7.33 20.69
C ALA A 95 14.70 8.63 21.52
N ARG A 96 13.86 9.62 21.17
CA ARG A 96 13.76 10.90 21.91
C ARG A 96 13.24 10.73 23.33
N PHE A 97 12.22 9.90 23.54
CA PHE A 97 11.65 9.66 24.86
C PHE A 97 12.68 9.06 25.84
N PHE A 98 13.55 8.19 25.35
CA PHE A 98 14.60 7.56 26.15
C PHE A 98 15.86 8.40 26.31
N SER A 99 16.07 9.40 25.45
CA SER A 99 17.16 10.37 25.63
C SER A 99 17.00 11.18 26.94
N GLU A 100 18.08 11.83 27.37
CA GLU A 100 18.08 12.75 28.51
C GLU A 100 17.08 13.90 28.35
N ARG A 101 16.75 14.26 27.11
CA ARG A 101 15.74 15.29 26.76
C ARG A 101 14.31 14.75 26.72
N GLY A 102 14.10 13.52 27.20
CA GLY A 102 12.84 12.81 27.10
C GLY A 102 11.73 13.44 27.93
N ALA A 103 10.82 14.14 27.26
CA ALA A 103 9.58 14.67 27.84
C ALA A 103 8.39 13.70 27.67
N THR A 104 7.38 13.83 28.54
CA THR A 104 6.09 13.12 28.47
C THR A 104 5.36 13.34 27.14
N ASN A 105 5.59 14.50 26.49
CA ASN A 105 5.07 14.79 25.16
C ASN A 105 5.49 13.75 24.12
N HIS A 106 6.70 13.17 24.22
CA HIS A 106 7.15 12.13 23.30
C HIS A 106 6.42 10.80 23.51
N LEU A 107 6.03 10.48 24.74
CA LEU A 107 5.19 9.33 25.04
C LEU A 107 3.78 9.51 24.47
N PHE A 108 3.20 10.70 24.63
CA PHE A 108 1.92 11.05 24.01
C PHE A 108 1.99 10.95 22.47
N LEU A 109 3.03 11.48 21.86
CA LEU A 109 3.24 11.35 20.41
C LEU A 109 3.42 9.89 19.97
N LEU A 110 4.08 9.05 20.78
CA LEU A 110 4.17 7.61 20.51
C LEU A 110 2.78 6.97 20.55
N ALA A 111 1.92 7.34 21.50
CA ALA A 111 0.54 6.88 21.55
C ALA A 111 -0.27 7.31 20.33
N CYS A 112 -0.11 8.57 19.90
CA CYS A 112 -0.71 9.06 18.66
C CYS A 112 -0.20 8.28 17.43
N CYS A 113 1.07 7.88 17.39
CA CYS A 113 1.61 7.05 16.31
C CYS A 113 0.98 5.66 16.30
N GLN A 114 0.79 5.03 17.45
CA GLN A 114 0.12 3.73 17.55
C GLN A 114 -1.34 3.80 17.09
N LEU A 115 -2.08 4.83 17.52
CA LEU A 115 -3.46 5.04 17.07
C LEU A 115 -3.53 5.34 15.58
N SER A 116 -2.63 6.19 15.07
CA SER A 116 -2.54 6.51 13.64
C SER A 116 -2.20 5.27 12.81
N SER A 117 -1.37 4.36 13.33
CA SER A 117 -1.03 3.10 12.66
C SER A 117 -2.27 2.27 12.37
N VAL A 118 -3.18 2.14 13.33
CA VAL A 118 -4.47 1.44 13.18
C VAL A 118 -5.32 2.09 12.08
N GLY A 119 -5.39 3.42 12.04
CA GLY A 119 -6.21 4.16 11.06
C GLY A 119 -5.64 4.17 9.64
N MET A 120 -4.32 4.07 9.46
CA MET A 120 -3.66 4.15 8.15
C MET A 120 -3.77 2.85 7.35
N THR A 121 -3.82 1.71 8.02
CA THR A 121 -3.93 0.40 7.37
C THR A 121 -4.39 -0.65 8.38
N ASN A 122 -5.25 -1.58 7.98
CA ASN A 122 -5.71 -2.68 8.84
C ASN A 122 -4.54 -3.46 9.48
N PHE A 123 -3.40 -3.52 8.80
CA PHE A 123 -2.22 -4.24 9.28
C PHE A 123 -1.38 -3.43 10.29
N GLY A 124 -1.63 -2.13 10.41
CA GLY A 124 -0.92 -1.24 11.30
C GLY A 124 -1.24 -1.48 12.78
N MET A 125 -2.36 -2.16 13.08
CA MET A 125 -2.66 -2.62 14.44
C MET A 125 -1.64 -3.66 14.96
N VAL A 126 -1.00 -4.41 14.06
CA VAL A 126 0.05 -5.38 14.40
C VAL A 126 1.43 -4.74 14.22
N LEU A 127 1.67 -4.10 13.07
CA LEU A 127 3.00 -3.55 12.77
C LEU A 127 3.38 -2.30 13.56
N GLY A 128 2.43 -1.47 13.95
CA GLY A 128 2.70 -0.29 14.77
C GLY A 128 3.37 -0.69 16.09
N PRO A 129 2.78 -1.64 16.85
CA PRO A 129 3.42 -2.20 18.03
C PRO A 129 4.75 -2.86 17.73
N LEU A 130 4.85 -3.70 16.69
CA LEU A 130 6.12 -4.36 16.33
C LEU A 130 7.25 -3.38 16.00
N ALA A 131 6.95 -2.31 15.26
CA ALA A 131 7.89 -1.22 15.01
C ALA A 131 8.31 -0.53 16.32
N GLY A 132 7.35 -0.32 17.23
CA GLY A 132 7.61 0.20 18.57
C GLY A 132 8.50 -0.72 19.41
N PHE A 133 8.25 -2.03 19.42
CA PHE A 133 9.09 -3.02 20.09
C PHE A 133 10.50 -2.99 19.53
N GLY A 134 10.65 -2.97 18.20
CA GLY A 134 11.95 -2.82 17.54
C GLY A 134 12.66 -1.54 17.93
N ALA A 135 11.94 -0.42 18.02
CA ALA A 135 12.48 0.87 18.44
C ALA A 135 12.88 0.91 19.92
N ILE A 136 12.13 0.28 20.82
CA ILE A 136 12.48 0.13 22.24
C ILE A 136 13.77 -0.71 22.34
N LEU A 137 13.80 -1.89 21.71
CA LEU A 137 14.95 -2.79 21.78
C LEU A 137 16.23 -2.16 21.20
N SER A 138 16.10 -1.34 20.15
CA SER A 138 17.23 -0.65 19.54
C SER A 138 17.83 0.46 20.43
N ASN A 139 17.11 0.85 21.49
CA ASN A 139 17.54 1.81 22.51
C ASN A 139 17.90 1.16 23.86
N LEU A 140 18.04 -0.18 23.92
CA LEU A 140 18.41 -0.93 25.13
C LEU A 140 19.59 -0.34 25.94
N PRO A 141 20.68 0.16 25.32
CA PRO A 141 21.79 0.75 26.08
C PRO A 141 21.39 1.91 26.99
N LEU A 142 20.34 2.66 26.63
CA LEU A 142 19.84 3.79 27.44
C LEU A 142 19.06 3.31 28.68
N PHE A 143 18.57 2.06 28.71
CA PHE A 143 17.81 1.52 29.84
C PHE A 143 18.67 1.07 30.99
N PHE A 144 19.87 0.53 30.70
CA PHE A 144 20.75 0.02 31.75
C PHE A 144 21.14 1.12 32.75
N ASN A 145 21.19 2.37 32.29
CA ASN A 145 21.55 3.53 33.10
C ASN A 145 20.37 4.50 33.32
N GLY A 146 19.16 4.16 32.85
CA GLY A 146 18.01 5.07 32.78
C GLY A 146 16.85 4.69 33.71
N ASP A 147 15.81 5.53 33.71
CA ASP A 147 14.59 5.28 34.47
C ASP A 147 13.79 4.12 33.85
N ARG A 148 13.73 2.99 34.59
CA ARG A 148 12.97 1.79 34.19
C ARG A 148 11.47 2.05 34.00
N ARG A 149 10.91 3.10 34.61
CA ARG A 149 9.50 3.48 34.41
C ARG A 149 9.23 3.91 32.97
N LYS A 150 10.19 4.55 32.31
CA LYS A 150 10.06 4.92 30.89
C LYS A 150 9.81 3.67 30.03
N LEU A 151 10.52 2.57 30.31
CA LEU A 151 10.35 1.31 29.59
C LEU A 151 8.91 0.78 29.75
N LEU A 152 8.40 0.73 30.99
CA LEU A 152 7.04 0.30 31.28
C LEU A 152 5.99 1.18 30.59
N TYR A 153 6.16 2.50 30.62
CA TYR A 153 5.24 3.42 29.95
C TYR A 153 5.26 3.26 28.44
N SER A 154 6.44 3.09 27.84
CA SER A 154 6.54 2.82 26.40
C SER A 154 5.85 1.51 26.03
N PHE A 155 6.05 0.43 26.80
CA PHE A 155 5.34 -0.84 26.56
C PHE A 155 3.83 -0.68 26.70
N ALA A 156 3.34 0.04 27.72
CA ALA A 156 1.91 0.28 27.90
C ALA A 156 1.29 0.97 26.67
N VAL A 157 2.00 1.94 26.07
CA VAL A 157 1.57 2.61 24.84
C VAL A 157 1.51 1.67 23.63
N LEU A 158 2.43 0.69 23.53
CA LEU A 158 2.39 -0.31 22.45
C LEU A 158 1.18 -1.25 22.53
N LEU A 159 0.53 -1.34 23.70
CA LEU A 159 -0.67 -2.16 23.90
C LEU A 159 -1.97 -1.43 23.52
N ILE A 160 -1.91 -0.15 23.10
CA ILE A 160 -3.10 0.60 22.66
C ILE A 160 -3.91 -0.14 21.58
N PRO A 161 -3.29 -0.78 20.55
CA PRO A 161 -4.05 -1.50 19.54
C PRO A 161 -4.62 -2.85 20.01
N LEU A 162 -4.27 -3.32 21.21
CA LEU A 162 -4.60 -4.67 21.68
C LEU A 162 -6.11 -4.97 21.69
N PRO A 163 -7.01 -4.10 22.20
CA PRO A 163 -8.44 -4.39 22.19
C PRO A 163 -9.00 -4.59 20.77
N TYR A 164 -8.52 -3.79 19.81
CA TYR A 164 -8.91 -3.92 18.41
C TYR A 164 -8.33 -5.19 17.77
N LEU A 165 -7.08 -5.54 18.09
CA LEU A 165 -6.45 -6.77 17.63
C LEU A 165 -7.22 -8.00 18.14
N VAL A 166 -7.58 -8.03 19.42
CA VAL A 166 -8.40 -9.09 20.03
C VAL A 166 -9.76 -9.20 19.33
N TYR A 167 -10.42 -8.07 19.08
CA TYR A 167 -11.69 -8.05 18.34
C TYR A 167 -11.55 -8.64 16.92
N VAL A 168 -10.54 -8.21 16.16
CA VAL A 168 -10.30 -8.73 14.81
C VAL A 168 -9.92 -10.20 14.83
N PHE A 169 -9.13 -10.63 15.82
CA PHE A 169 -8.74 -12.02 15.98
C PHE A 169 -9.97 -12.93 16.09
N PHE A 170 -10.92 -12.59 16.96
CA PHE A 170 -12.17 -13.35 17.10
C PHE A 170 -13.04 -13.33 15.84
N GLN A 171 -13.09 -12.21 15.13
CA GLN A 171 -13.85 -12.09 13.86
C GLN A 171 -13.20 -12.81 12.68
N SER A 172 -11.89 -13.04 12.74
CA SER A 172 -11.10 -13.62 11.63
C SER A 172 -11.00 -15.15 11.67
N GLN A 173 -11.55 -15.79 12.70
CA GLN A 173 -11.58 -17.24 12.79
C GLN A 173 -12.34 -17.82 11.58
N ASN A 174 -11.71 -18.76 10.87
CA ASN A 174 -12.19 -19.35 9.61
C ASN A 174 -12.09 -18.46 8.35
N SER A 175 -11.24 -17.44 8.36
CA SER A 175 -10.96 -16.66 7.14
C SER A 175 -10.35 -17.55 6.02
N PRO A 176 -10.91 -17.54 4.79
CA PRO A 176 -10.33 -18.25 3.65
C PRO A 176 -8.90 -17.84 3.29
N LEU A 177 -8.44 -16.69 3.81
CA LEU A 177 -7.08 -16.18 3.58
C LEU A 177 -6.00 -17.04 4.26
N MET A 178 -6.37 -17.87 5.24
CA MET A 178 -5.45 -18.72 5.99
C MET A 178 -5.04 -19.99 5.23
N GLU A 179 -5.79 -20.36 4.18
CA GLU A 179 -5.52 -21.53 3.34
C GLU A 179 -4.57 -21.21 2.17
N LEU A 180 -4.20 -19.94 2.00
CA LEU A 180 -3.32 -19.51 0.93
C LEU A 180 -1.86 -19.92 1.19
N ALA A 181 -1.12 -20.16 0.10
CA ALA A 181 0.27 -20.57 0.16
C ALA A 181 1.14 -19.55 0.91
N ILE A 182 2.06 -20.06 1.73
CA ILE A 182 3.00 -19.26 2.51
C ILE A 182 4.23 -18.98 1.66
N GLU A 183 4.59 -17.70 1.53
CA GLU A 183 5.88 -17.29 0.93
C GLU A 183 7.02 -17.67 1.89
N THR A 184 8.09 -18.28 1.37
CA THR A 184 9.30 -18.55 2.18
C THR A 184 10.02 -17.25 2.54
N PRO A 185 10.87 -17.22 3.59
CA PRO A 185 11.62 -16.01 3.94
C PRO A 185 12.46 -15.43 2.79
N TYR A 186 13.07 -16.30 1.99
CA TYR A 186 13.80 -15.89 0.79
C TYR A 186 12.87 -15.22 -0.22
N GLN A 187 11.73 -15.85 -0.52
CA GLN A 187 10.72 -15.28 -1.42
C GLN A 187 10.18 -13.95 -0.91
N VAL A 188 10.02 -13.78 0.41
CA VAL A 188 9.66 -12.50 1.01
C VAL A 188 10.73 -11.45 0.73
N PHE A 189 12.00 -11.75 1.04
CA PHE A 189 13.09 -10.79 0.86
C PHE A 189 13.23 -10.36 -0.60
N VAL A 190 13.21 -11.31 -1.52
CA VAL A 190 13.21 -11.10 -2.98
C VAL A 190 11.96 -10.34 -3.43
N SER A 191 10.76 -10.70 -2.97
CA SER A 191 9.54 -10.03 -3.42
C SER A 191 9.48 -8.56 -2.96
N VAL A 192 10.13 -8.23 -1.83
CA VAL A 192 10.18 -6.88 -1.28
C VAL A 192 11.29 -6.06 -1.90
N PHE A 193 12.51 -6.57 -1.99
CA PHE A 193 13.64 -5.79 -2.49
C PHE A 193 13.96 -6.02 -3.95
N GLY A 194 13.56 -7.14 -4.53
CA GLY A 194 13.84 -7.51 -5.91
C GLY A 194 14.97 -8.52 -6.01
N GLU A 195 15.07 -9.17 -7.17
CA GLU A 195 16.12 -10.17 -7.43
C GLU A 195 17.51 -9.52 -7.42
N HIS A 196 17.60 -8.25 -7.81
CA HIS A 196 18.87 -7.55 -8.02
C HIS A 196 19.23 -6.66 -6.83
N GLN A 197 18.27 -5.89 -6.32
CA GLN A 197 18.54 -4.88 -5.29
C GLN A 197 18.62 -5.46 -3.86
N GLN A 198 18.17 -6.71 -3.66
CA GLN A 198 18.24 -7.39 -2.36
C GLN A 198 19.66 -7.49 -1.81
N TYR A 199 20.67 -7.67 -2.67
CA TYR A 199 22.07 -7.79 -2.27
C TYR A 199 22.59 -6.47 -1.70
N LEU A 200 22.32 -5.35 -2.38
CA LEU A 200 22.69 -4.02 -1.91
C LEU A 200 22.08 -3.72 -0.53
N VAL A 201 20.78 -3.99 -0.38
CA VAL A 201 20.06 -3.79 0.88
C VAL A 201 20.63 -4.67 1.99
N GLY A 202 20.80 -5.97 1.72
CA GLY A 202 21.37 -6.92 2.67
C GLY A 202 22.77 -6.49 3.14
N THR A 203 23.65 -6.13 2.22
CA THR A 203 25.00 -5.64 2.53
C THR A 203 24.95 -4.40 3.41
N LEU A 204 24.12 -3.40 3.07
CA LEU A 204 24.02 -2.17 3.87
C LEU A 204 23.45 -2.42 5.27
N LEU A 205 22.48 -3.31 5.43
CA LEU A 205 21.90 -3.63 6.74
C LEU A 205 22.90 -4.36 7.65
N VAL A 206 23.71 -5.28 7.11
CA VAL A 206 24.69 -6.05 7.89
C VAL A 206 25.93 -5.23 8.22
N THR A 207 26.41 -4.42 7.28
CA THR A 207 27.68 -3.68 7.45
C THR A 207 27.55 -2.47 8.36
N GLY A 208 26.42 -1.76 8.35
CA GLY A 208 26.22 -0.54 9.17
C GLY A 208 26.63 -0.65 10.64
N PRO A 209 26.12 -1.66 11.38
CA PRO A 209 26.50 -1.89 12.78
C PRO A 209 28.01 -2.08 13.01
N LEU A 210 28.69 -2.75 12.08
CA LEU A 210 30.12 -3.06 12.19
C LEU A 210 30.98 -1.78 12.15
N PHE A 211 30.55 -0.80 11.36
CA PHE A 211 31.25 0.48 11.21
C PHE A 211 30.77 1.57 12.18
N ALA A 212 29.71 1.31 12.96
CA ALA A 212 29.21 2.24 13.95
C ALA A 212 30.16 2.35 15.16
N LYS A 213 30.69 3.56 15.38
CA LYS A 213 31.62 3.86 16.48
C LYS A 213 30.93 3.86 17.84
N ASN A 214 29.81 4.57 17.95
CA ASN A 214 29.08 4.73 19.19
C ASN A 214 28.22 3.50 19.48
N THR A 215 28.28 2.98 20.71
CA THR A 215 27.48 1.83 21.14
C THR A 215 26.00 2.05 20.86
N LEU A 216 25.45 3.22 21.17
CA LEU A 216 24.04 3.51 20.93
C LEU A 216 23.68 3.43 19.43
N THR A 217 24.44 4.08 18.55
CA THR A 217 24.22 4.01 17.10
C THR A 217 24.37 2.58 16.58
N ARG A 218 25.36 1.83 17.09
CA ARG A 218 25.53 0.41 16.76
C ARG A 218 24.30 -0.40 17.11
N TRP A 219 23.75 -0.26 18.31
CA TRP A 219 22.51 -0.95 18.70
C TRP A 219 21.31 -0.52 17.87
N ARG A 220 21.18 0.78 17.61
CA ARG A 220 20.12 1.35 16.77
C ARG A 220 20.14 0.79 15.34
N LEU A 221 21.33 0.49 14.80
CA LEU A 221 21.50 -0.12 13.49
C LEU A 221 21.49 -1.67 13.52
N ALA A 222 21.88 -2.31 14.62
CA ALA A 222 22.03 -3.77 14.71
C ALA A 222 20.71 -4.48 15.01
N VAL A 223 19.93 -3.94 15.95
CA VAL A 223 18.71 -4.59 16.44
C VAL A 223 17.67 -4.76 15.32
N PRO A 224 17.36 -3.75 14.49
CA PRO A 224 16.35 -3.93 13.45
C PRO A 224 16.68 -5.03 12.41
N PRO A 225 17.89 -5.09 11.82
CA PRO A 225 18.31 -6.21 10.98
C PRO A 225 18.30 -7.55 11.72
N LEU A 226 18.74 -7.60 12.99
CA LEU A 226 18.72 -8.84 13.77
C LEU A 226 17.29 -9.34 13.98
N LEU A 227 16.35 -8.48 14.36
CA LEU A 227 14.93 -8.86 14.48
C LEU A 227 14.37 -9.29 13.13
N LEU A 228 14.72 -8.59 12.05
CA LEU A 228 14.27 -8.93 10.71
C LEU A 228 14.76 -10.32 10.28
N PHE A 229 16.05 -10.61 10.38
CA PHE A 229 16.63 -11.85 9.88
C PHE A 229 16.49 -13.02 10.86
N ALA A 230 16.76 -12.80 12.15
CA ALA A 230 16.78 -13.87 13.14
C ALA A 230 15.38 -14.25 13.65
N ILE A 231 14.39 -13.34 13.56
CA ILE A 231 13.01 -13.60 13.98
C ILE A 231 12.07 -13.63 12.77
N TYR A 232 11.91 -12.52 12.07
CA TYR A 232 10.84 -12.40 11.06
C TYR A 232 11.09 -13.23 9.81
N LEU A 233 12.31 -13.28 9.32
CA LEU A 233 12.73 -14.03 8.13
C LEU A 233 13.49 -15.32 8.48
N ASN A 234 13.28 -15.83 9.70
CA ASN A 234 13.85 -17.10 10.12
C ASN A 234 13.00 -18.26 9.58
N PRO A 235 13.58 -19.22 8.82
CA PRO A 235 12.85 -20.36 8.28
C PRO A 235 12.04 -21.14 9.33
N TRP A 236 12.56 -21.28 10.55
CA TRP A 236 11.89 -22.03 11.64
C TRP A 236 10.73 -21.27 12.28
N LEU A 237 10.71 -19.95 12.20
CA LEU A 237 9.66 -19.10 12.79
C LEU A 237 8.69 -18.56 11.73
N SER A 238 9.07 -18.58 10.46
CA SER A 238 8.33 -17.98 9.35
C SER A 238 6.90 -18.49 9.22
N GLU A 239 6.69 -19.80 9.37
CA GLU A 239 5.37 -20.41 9.32
C GLU A 239 4.48 -19.97 10.50
N LEU A 240 5.04 -19.92 11.72
CA LEU A 240 4.33 -19.45 12.91
C LEU A 240 3.92 -17.99 12.74
N ILE A 241 4.83 -17.12 12.31
CA ILE A 241 4.58 -15.69 12.13
C ILE A 241 3.56 -15.48 11.00
N SER A 242 3.74 -16.17 9.88
CA SER A 242 2.87 -16.12 8.72
C SER A 242 1.43 -16.52 9.07
N ARG A 243 1.25 -17.62 9.83
CA ARG A 243 -0.10 -18.09 10.19
C ARG A 243 -0.73 -17.29 11.33
N TYR A 244 0.01 -16.97 12.38
CA TYR A 244 -0.59 -16.47 13.62
C TYR A 244 -0.43 -14.97 13.87
N ILE A 245 0.56 -14.33 13.26
CA ILE A 245 0.82 -12.89 13.47
C ILE A 245 0.32 -12.08 12.27
N THR A 246 0.53 -12.56 11.04
CA THR A 246 0.29 -11.74 9.84
C THR A 246 -0.86 -12.20 8.94
N SER A 247 -0.98 -13.49 8.67
CA SER A 247 -1.61 -14.17 7.52
C SER A 247 -0.68 -14.38 6.30
N PRO A 248 -0.78 -15.54 5.61
CA PRO A 248 0.11 -15.90 4.50
C PRO A 248 0.25 -14.86 3.37
N PRO A 249 -0.83 -14.25 2.85
CA PRO A 249 -0.75 -13.36 1.68
C PRO A 249 -0.03 -12.03 1.94
N VAL A 250 0.19 -11.71 3.22
CA VAL A 250 0.76 -10.43 3.66
C VAL A 250 1.97 -10.62 4.57
N TYR A 251 2.51 -11.83 4.68
CA TYR A 251 3.68 -12.14 5.49
C TYR A 251 4.86 -11.21 5.16
N TRP A 252 5.08 -10.87 3.88
CA TRP A 252 6.10 -9.92 3.45
C TRP A 252 6.03 -8.52 4.10
N ARG A 253 4.88 -8.14 4.68
CA ARG A 253 4.73 -6.87 5.39
C ARG A 253 5.48 -6.83 6.72
N VAL A 254 6.03 -7.94 7.23
CA VAL A 254 6.92 -7.90 8.41
C VAL A 254 8.11 -6.96 8.22
N VAL A 255 8.57 -6.79 6.97
CA VAL A 255 9.64 -5.85 6.60
C VAL A 255 9.24 -4.40 6.87
N TRP A 256 7.95 -4.08 6.86
CA TRP A 256 7.44 -2.73 7.13
C TRP A 256 7.55 -2.30 8.59
N SER A 257 7.91 -3.22 9.50
CA SER A 257 8.15 -2.88 10.92
C SER A 257 9.36 -1.96 11.10
N PHE A 258 10.21 -1.83 10.08
CA PHE A 258 11.48 -1.11 10.18
C PHE A 258 11.61 -0.05 9.07
N PRO A 259 12.19 1.12 9.36
CA PRO A 259 12.53 2.13 8.36
C PRO A 259 13.80 1.72 7.59
N VAL A 260 13.74 0.59 6.87
CA VAL A 260 14.88 -0.09 6.25
C VAL A 260 15.75 0.84 5.41
N ILE A 261 15.15 1.70 4.57
CA ILE A 261 15.92 2.60 3.69
C ILE A 261 16.71 3.63 4.50
N VAL A 262 16.16 4.14 5.60
CA VAL A 262 16.87 5.06 6.49
C VAL A 262 18.06 4.36 7.12
N PHE A 263 17.89 3.12 7.58
CA PHE A 263 19.01 2.34 8.12
C PHE A 263 20.09 2.07 7.06
N CYS A 264 19.72 1.67 5.85
CA CYS A 264 20.66 1.52 4.74
C CYS A 264 21.44 2.81 4.45
N ALA A 265 20.77 3.97 4.47
CA ALA A 265 21.40 5.26 4.24
C ALA A 265 22.39 5.63 5.35
N VAL A 266 22.01 5.43 6.61
CA VAL A 266 22.89 5.67 7.77
C VAL A 266 24.09 4.71 7.74
N SER A 267 23.88 3.44 7.38
CA SER A 267 24.96 2.47 7.17
C SER A 267 25.95 2.97 6.11
N PHE A 268 25.45 3.37 4.94
CA PHE A 268 26.28 3.91 3.87
C PHE A 268 27.09 5.13 4.32
N CYS A 269 26.44 6.10 4.98
CA CYS A 269 27.13 7.28 5.49
C CYS A 269 28.21 6.92 6.50
N THR A 270 27.93 5.96 7.38
CA THR A 270 28.89 5.48 8.39
C THR A 270 30.12 4.87 7.72
N ILE A 271 29.95 4.09 6.65
CA ILE A 271 31.06 3.51 5.86
C ILE A 271 31.89 4.62 5.20
N VAL A 272 31.23 5.60 4.57
CA VAL A 272 31.89 6.75 3.94
C VAL A 272 32.69 7.58 4.95
N ILE A 273 32.11 7.88 6.11
CA ILE A 273 32.79 8.61 7.19
C ILE A 273 34.04 7.86 7.65
N ASN A 274 33.96 6.54 7.84
CA ASN A 274 35.11 5.74 8.23
C ASN A 274 36.20 5.69 7.15
N LEU A 275 35.82 5.68 5.86
CA LEU A 275 36.77 5.71 4.74
C LEU A 275 37.64 6.97 4.78
N PHE A 276 37.06 8.14 5.07
CA PHE A 276 37.77 9.42 5.02
C PHE A 276 38.40 9.83 6.36
N LEU A 277 37.82 9.43 7.48
CA LEU A 277 38.22 9.93 8.80
C LEU A 277 38.97 8.91 9.66
N MET A 278 38.98 7.61 9.33
CA MET A 278 39.54 6.57 10.20
C MET A 278 40.57 5.69 9.47
N LYS A 279 41.85 5.84 9.83
CA LYS A 279 42.96 5.10 9.20
C LYS A 279 42.96 3.59 9.48
N GLU A 280 42.43 3.16 10.62
CA GLU A 280 42.53 1.76 11.08
C GLU A 280 41.66 0.78 10.29
N PHE A 281 40.59 1.25 9.63
CA PHE A 281 39.66 0.41 8.88
C PHE A 281 39.62 0.73 7.38
N VAL A 282 40.60 1.48 6.84
CA VAL A 282 40.53 1.99 5.46
C VAL A 282 40.45 0.88 4.43
N LEU A 283 41.22 -0.21 4.57
CA LEU A 283 41.21 -1.31 3.60
C LEU A 283 39.84 -2.03 3.58
N PHE A 284 39.32 -2.38 4.76
CA PHE A 284 38.02 -3.03 4.87
C PHE A 284 36.87 -2.11 4.44
N SER A 285 36.90 -0.84 4.87
CA SER A 285 35.92 0.18 4.46
C SER A 285 35.98 0.43 2.96
N SER A 286 37.17 0.49 2.36
CA SER A 286 37.37 0.63 0.90
C SER A 286 36.77 -0.55 0.15
N PHE A 287 37.02 -1.78 0.60
CA PHE A 287 36.47 -2.98 -0.02
C PHE A 287 34.93 -3.00 0.04
N ILE A 288 34.36 -2.74 1.22
CA ILE A 288 32.90 -2.69 1.38
C ILE A 288 32.29 -1.53 0.58
N PHE A 289 32.94 -0.37 0.56
CA PHE A 289 32.50 0.77 -0.26
C PHE A 289 32.52 0.43 -1.75
N LEU A 290 33.58 -0.20 -2.25
CA LEU A 290 33.67 -0.66 -3.64
C LEU A 290 32.57 -1.68 -3.96
N LEU A 291 32.33 -2.64 -3.07
CA LEU A 291 31.24 -3.61 -3.22
C LEU A 291 29.88 -2.91 -3.30
N ILE A 292 29.62 -1.92 -2.44
CA ILE A 292 28.39 -1.12 -2.46
C ILE A 292 28.26 -0.34 -3.78
N LEU A 293 29.35 0.22 -4.31
CA LEU A 293 29.32 0.91 -5.60
C LEU A 293 28.98 -0.06 -6.75
N ILE A 294 29.58 -1.24 -6.77
CA ILE A 294 29.28 -2.28 -7.77
C ILE A 294 27.81 -2.70 -7.69
N LEU A 295 27.32 -3.00 -6.49
CA LEU A 295 25.92 -3.38 -6.27
C LEU A 295 24.95 -2.22 -6.57
N GLY A 296 25.35 -0.98 -6.29
CA GLY A 296 24.63 0.23 -6.65
C GLY A 296 24.51 0.39 -8.16
N PHE A 297 25.60 0.20 -8.89
CA PHE A 297 25.61 0.22 -10.36
C PHE A 297 24.74 -0.90 -10.95
N PHE A 298 24.85 -2.11 -10.42
CA PHE A 298 23.99 -3.24 -10.78
C PHE A 298 22.50 -2.97 -10.52
N SER A 299 22.19 -2.15 -9.51
CA SER A 299 20.82 -1.77 -9.15
C SER A 299 20.22 -0.66 -10.04
N LEU A 300 21.03 0.11 -10.77
CA LEU A 300 20.60 1.28 -11.54
C LEU A 300 19.50 1.00 -12.58
N PRO A 301 19.53 -0.09 -13.38
CA PRO A 301 18.48 -0.38 -14.36
C PRO A 301 17.09 -0.58 -13.72
N TYR A 302 17.07 -0.95 -12.45
CA TYR A 302 15.86 -1.27 -11.68
C TYR A 302 15.40 -0.11 -10.78
N ASN A 303 15.85 1.11 -11.08
CA ASN A 303 15.49 2.30 -10.32
C ASN A 303 13.98 2.58 -10.29
N THR A 304 13.56 3.41 -9.32
CA THR A 304 12.17 3.78 -9.10
C THR A 304 11.57 4.57 -10.26
N LEU A 305 12.37 5.37 -10.96
CA LEU A 305 11.92 6.26 -12.04
C LEU A 305 11.80 5.56 -13.40
N ARG A 306 12.09 4.27 -13.50
CA ARG A 306 12.03 3.55 -14.77
C ARG A 306 10.60 3.53 -15.34
N PRO A 307 10.43 3.58 -16.67
CA PRO A 307 9.10 3.66 -17.31
C PRO A 307 8.15 2.51 -16.93
N SER A 308 8.67 1.30 -16.70
CA SER A 308 7.86 0.14 -16.31
C SER A 308 7.29 0.25 -14.89
N ASN A 309 7.77 1.18 -14.07
CA ASN A 309 7.33 1.36 -12.69
C ASN A 309 6.43 2.58 -12.50
N ILE A 310 6.82 3.74 -13.05
CA ILE A 310 6.03 4.98 -12.94
C ILE A 310 4.99 5.16 -14.07
N GLY A 311 5.14 4.43 -15.17
CA GLY A 311 4.36 4.63 -16.38
C GLY A 311 4.79 5.89 -17.14
N THR A 312 3.94 6.35 -18.08
CA THR A 312 4.16 7.62 -18.76
C THR A 312 3.78 8.77 -17.84
N PHE A 313 4.72 9.69 -17.61
CA PHE A 313 4.43 10.94 -16.91
C PHE A 313 3.46 11.77 -17.77
N ARG A 314 2.30 12.15 -17.22
CA ARG A 314 1.25 12.88 -17.94
C ARG A 314 1.12 14.33 -17.49
N SER A 315 0.94 14.51 -16.19
CA SER A 315 0.75 15.83 -15.58
C SER A 315 1.16 15.82 -14.12
N LEU A 316 1.40 17.02 -13.58
CA LEU A 316 1.52 17.23 -12.14
C LEU A 316 0.10 17.28 -11.54
N GLY A 317 -0.14 16.50 -10.49
CA GLY A 317 -1.41 16.54 -9.75
C GLY A 317 -2.61 15.94 -10.50
N GLY A 318 -2.42 14.90 -11.31
CA GLY A 318 -3.52 14.18 -11.95
C GLY A 318 -4.00 12.95 -11.16
N TRP A 319 -5.24 12.52 -11.43
CA TRP A 319 -5.72 11.22 -10.93
C TRP A 319 -4.87 10.08 -11.48
N LYS A 320 -4.51 9.13 -10.61
CA LYS A 320 -3.73 7.95 -11.01
C LYS A 320 -4.65 6.88 -11.64
N ILE A 321 -5.33 7.27 -12.70
CA ILE A 321 -6.31 6.50 -13.46
C ILE A 321 -5.95 6.64 -14.94
N PRO A 322 -5.88 5.54 -15.73
CA PRO A 322 -5.72 5.65 -17.17
C PRO A 322 -6.87 6.48 -17.77
N SER A 323 -6.53 7.52 -18.54
CA SER A 323 -7.51 8.44 -19.12
C SER A 323 -8.60 7.74 -19.95
N GLY A 324 -8.23 6.68 -20.68
CA GLY A 324 -9.21 5.90 -21.45
C GLY A 324 -10.24 5.22 -20.56
N ASP A 325 -9.79 4.59 -19.46
CA ASP A 325 -10.67 3.93 -18.49
C ASP A 325 -11.55 4.94 -17.75
N LEU A 326 -10.99 6.12 -17.46
CA LEU A 326 -11.73 7.22 -16.84
C LEU A 326 -12.90 7.69 -17.71
N VAL A 327 -12.66 7.92 -18.99
CA VAL A 327 -13.71 8.37 -19.92
C VAL A 327 -14.78 7.29 -20.10
N VAL A 328 -14.39 6.02 -20.21
CA VAL A 328 -15.35 4.90 -20.27
C VAL A 328 -16.21 4.85 -19.00
N ALA A 329 -15.60 5.01 -17.83
CA ALA A 329 -16.32 5.03 -16.56
C ALA A 329 -17.32 6.19 -16.47
N LEU A 330 -16.92 7.41 -16.83
CA LEU A 330 -17.80 8.58 -16.84
C LEU A 330 -18.99 8.40 -17.78
N LYS A 331 -18.74 7.93 -19.00
CA LYS A 331 -19.82 7.63 -19.97
C LYS A 331 -20.75 6.54 -19.45
N ALA A 332 -20.22 5.47 -18.86
CA ALA A 332 -21.03 4.39 -18.32
C ALA A 332 -21.92 4.86 -17.14
N ILE A 333 -21.44 5.81 -16.34
CA ILE A 333 -22.24 6.48 -15.29
C ILE A 333 -23.34 7.35 -15.91
N GLU A 334 -23.01 8.15 -16.92
CA GLU A 334 -23.99 9.02 -17.62
C GLU A 334 -25.11 8.21 -18.31
N PHE A 335 -24.77 7.03 -18.82
CA PHE A 335 -25.72 6.11 -19.45
C PHE A 335 -26.61 5.36 -18.45
N ASP A 336 -26.29 5.33 -17.16
CA ASP A 336 -27.14 4.72 -16.14
C ASP A 336 -28.27 5.68 -15.75
N LYS A 337 -29.26 5.79 -16.62
CA LYS A 337 -30.50 6.56 -16.39
C LYS A 337 -31.52 5.77 -15.58
N CYS A 338 -31.36 4.45 -15.51
CA CYS A 338 -32.26 3.53 -14.84
C CYS A 338 -31.73 3.26 -13.42
N SER A 339 -32.59 3.00 -12.44
CA SER A 339 -32.20 2.67 -11.05
C SER A 339 -31.56 1.28 -10.87
N GLY A 340 -31.00 0.71 -11.95
CA GLY A 340 -30.49 -0.66 -12.01
C GLY A 340 -29.06 -0.80 -11.52
N ARG A 341 -28.45 -1.96 -11.81
CA ARG A 341 -27.04 -2.23 -11.53
C ARG A 341 -26.19 -2.09 -12.80
N LEU A 342 -24.98 -1.58 -12.63
CA LEU A 342 -23.97 -1.50 -13.67
C LEU A 342 -23.03 -2.72 -13.59
N LEU A 343 -22.89 -3.41 -14.72
CA LEU A 343 -21.96 -4.53 -14.90
C LEU A 343 -20.76 -4.07 -15.75
N ALA A 344 -19.55 -4.19 -15.21
CA ALA A 344 -18.33 -3.82 -15.91
C ALA A 344 -17.14 -4.70 -15.51
N PRO A 345 -16.09 -4.79 -16.35
CA PRO A 345 -14.82 -5.41 -15.98
C PRO A 345 -14.12 -4.66 -14.84
N ASP A 346 -13.20 -5.33 -14.15
CA ASP A 346 -12.51 -4.82 -12.95
C ASP A 346 -11.83 -3.45 -13.17
N GLU A 347 -11.29 -3.23 -14.37
CA GLU A 347 -10.59 -1.98 -14.73
C GLU A 347 -11.54 -0.78 -14.70
N ILE A 348 -12.77 -0.95 -15.18
CA ILE A 348 -13.78 0.10 -15.27
C ILE A 348 -14.61 0.18 -13.98
N ALA A 349 -15.08 -0.96 -13.47
CA ALA A 349 -15.86 -1.02 -12.24
C ALA A 349 -15.08 -0.44 -11.05
N GLY A 350 -13.78 -0.70 -10.97
CA GLY A 350 -12.91 -0.16 -9.93
C GLY A 350 -12.57 1.33 -10.08
N VAL A 351 -12.88 1.95 -11.22
CA VAL A 351 -12.84 3.41 -11.43
C VAL A 351 -14.19 4.02 -11.06
N ILE A 352 -15.29 3.44 -11.52
CA ILE A 352 -16.66 3.87 -11.19
C ILE A 352 -16.87 3.91 -9.67
N SER A 353 -16.37 2.91 -8.94
CA SER A 353 -16.52 2.85 -7.48
C SER A 353 -15.74 3.92 -6.69
N ARG A 354 -15.00 4.82 -7.36
CA ARG A 354 -14.23 5.90 -6.73
C ARG A 354 -14.95 7.23 -6.73
N PHE A 355 -15.97 7.38 -7.57
CA PHE A 355 -16.83 8.56 -7.58
C PHE A 355 -17.77 8.51 -6.38
N GLU A 356 -18.19 9.66 -5.88
CA GLU A 356 -19.10 9.79 -4.73
C GLU A 356 -20.50 9.34 -5.13
N ASN A 357 -20.93 9.77 -6.31
CA ASN A 357 -22.20 9.43 -6.92
C ASN A 357 -21.91 8.48 -8.07
N HIS A 358 -22.21 7.20 -7.86
CA HIS A 358 -22.01 6.18 -8.87
C HIS A 358 -23.12 5.13 -8.80
N PRO A 359 -23.42 4.44 -9.91
CA PRO A 359 -24.47 3.44 -9.96
C PRO A 359 -24.10 2.19 -9.17
N ARG A 360 -25.11 1.41 -8.75
CA ARG A 360 -24.86 0.18 -7.97
C ARG A 360 -24.12 -0.82 -8.84
N LEU A 361 -22.93 -1.24 -8.43
CA LEU A 361 -22.12 -2.18 -9.22
C LEU A 361 -22.53 -3.64 -8.93
N VAL A 362 -22.56 -4.46 -9.98
CA VAL A 362 -22.68 -5.93 -9.83
C VAL A 362 -21.47 -6.48 -9.07
N SER A 363 -20.29 -5.97 -9.38
CA SER A 363 -19.04 -6.24 -8.64
C SER A 363 -18.07 -5.11 -8.89
N THR A 364 -17.28 -4.76 -7.87
CA THR A 364 -16.15 -3.82 -8.03
C THR A 364 -14.89 -4.55 -8.51
N ARG A 365 -14.69 -5.79 -8.03
CA ARG A 365 -13.58 -6.68 -8.39
C ARG A 365 -13.99 -8.13 -8.27
N GLY A 366 -13.61 -8.97 -9.24
CA GLY A 366 -13.88 -10.40 -9.20
C GLY A 366 -13.40 -11.09 -7.93
N GLN A 367 -12.20 -10.71 -7.46
CA GLN A 367 -11.58 -11.27 -6.25
C GLN A 367 -12.39 -11.03 -4.96
N TYR A 368 -13.26 -10.01 -4.93
CA TYR A 368 -14.06 -9.71 -3.75
C TYR A 368 -15.35 -10.53 -3.69
N LEU A 369 -15.79 -11.12 -4.81
CA LEU A 369 -17.03 -11.90 -4.85
C LEU A 369 -16.98 -13.08 -3.87
N SER A 370 -15.86 -13.79 -3.79
CA SER A 370 -15.69 -14.89 -2.83
C SER A 370 -15.67 -14.41 -1.38
N LEU A 371 -15.10 -13.22 -1.13
CA LEU A 371 -15.02 -12.63 0.21
C LEU A 371 -16.39 -12.14 0.72
N ILE A 372 -17.26 -11.67 -0.18
CA ILE A 372 -18.60 -11.19 0.19
C ILE A 372 -19.66 -12.30 0.19
N ARG A 373 -19.35 -13.49 -0.34
CA ARG A 373 -20.27 -14.64 -0.42
C ARG A 373 -21.03 -14.93 0.88
N PRO A 374 -20.40 -14.92 2.07
CA PRO A 374 -21.13 -15.16 3.33
C PRO A 374 -22.24 -14.14 3.63
N TYR A 375 -22.15 -12.92 3.06
CA TYR A 375 -23.08 -11.82 3.32
C TYR A 375 -24.19 -11.71 2.27
N ILE A 376 -23.92 -12.10 1.03
CA ILE A 376 -24.89 -12.04 -0.09
C ILE A 376 -25.60 -13.38 -0.35
N GLY A 377 -25.08 -14.47 0.21
CA GLY A 377 -25.60 -15.82 0.00
C GLY A 377 -25.19 -16.46 -1.34
N ASP A 378 -25.37 -17.77 -1.43
CA ASP A 378 -24.89 -18.58 -2.57
C ASP A 378 -25.58 -18.24 -3.89
N VAL A 379 -26.87 -17.92 -3.84
CA VAL A 379 -27.67 -17.60 -5.03
C VAL A 379 -27.16 -16.32 -5.68
N GLU A 380 -27.07 -15.22 -4.92
CA GLU A 380 -26.60 -13.95 -5.45
C GLU A 380 -25.12 -14.03 -5.85
N PHE A 381 -24.29 -14.71 -5.06
CA PHE A 381 -22.88 -14.97 -5.42
C PHE A 381 -22.76 -15.64 -6.78
N SER A 382 -23.50 -16.73 -7.01
CA SER A 382 -23.47 -17.47 -8.28
C SER A 382 -23.83 -16.58 -9.46
N ARG A 383 -24.86 -15.74 -9.33
CA ARG A 383 -25.28 -14.79 -10.39
C ARG A 383 -24.24 -13.72 -10.65
N ARG A 384 -23.70 -13.08 -9.62
CA ARG A 384 -22.63 -12.07 -9.76
C ARG A 384 -21.38 -12.69 -10.39
N TYR A 385 -21.04 -13.92 -10.02
CA TYR A 385 -19.90 -14.64 -10.55
C TYR A 385 -20.07 -15.00 -12.03
N ILE A 386 -21.26 -15.47 -12.44
CA ILE A 386 -21.60 -15.72 -13.85
C ILE A 386 -21.45 -14.45 -14.68
N LEU A 387 -22.02 -13.32 -14.23
CA LEU A 387 -21.93 -12.05 -14.95
C LEU A 387 -20.50 -11.50 -15.00
N TYR A 388 -19.75 -11.64 -13.90
CA TYR A 388 -18.34 -11.26 -13.87
C TYR A 388 -17.52 -12.05 -14.91
N ARG A 389 -17.71 -13.37 -14.98
CA ARG A 389 -17.03 -14.23 -15.97
C ARG A 389 -17.45 -13.88 -17.40
N PHE A 390 -18.73 -13.52 -17.59
CA PHE A 390 -19.25 -13.09 -18.88
C PHE A 390 -18.56 -11.83 -19.40
N VAL A 391 -18.40 -10.77 -18.59
CA VAL A 391 -17.73 -9.53 -19.05
C VAL A 391 -16.21 -9.62 -19.13
N THR A 392 -15.60 -10.55 -18.38
CA THR A 392 -14.15 -10.79 -18.44
C THR A 392 -13.73 -11.76 -19.55
N GLY A 393 -14.67 -12.31 -20.32
CA GLY A 393 -14.37 -13.06 -21.54
C GLY A 393 -14.43 -14.58 -21.44
N ASP A 394 -14.95 -15.14 -20.34
CA ASP A 394 -15.18 -16.58 -20.25
C ASP A 394 -16.49 -16.97 -20.98
N THR A 395 -16.34 -17.56 -22.15
CA THR A 395 -17.46 -17.98 -23.02
C THR A 395 -18.11 -19.31 -22.61
N LYS A 396 -17.65 -19.95 -21.53
CA LYS A 396 -18.17 -21.23 -21.05
C LYS A 396 -19.52 -21.12 -20.33
N GLN A 397 -20.04 -19.92 -20.11
CA GLN A 397 -21.30 -19.69 -19.42
C GLN A 397 -22.50 -19.95 -20.36
N SER A 398 -23.48 -20.73 -19.90
CA SER A 398 -24.71 -20.96 -20.68
C SER A 398 -25.49 -19.66 -20.86
N PRO A 399 -26.03 -19.38 -22.06
CA PRO A 399 -26.75 -18.14 -22.35
C PRO A 399 -27.94 -17.92 -21.42
N GLU A 400 -28.68 -18.98 -21.11
CA GLU A 400 -29.84 -18.95 -20.23
C GLU A 400 -29.47 -18.47 -18.82
N LYS A 401 -28.34 -18.95 -18.29
CA LYS A 401 -27.85 -18.55 -16.96
C LYS A 401 -27.41 -17.09 -16.90
N VAL A 402 -26.81 -16.59 -17.97
CA VAL A 402 -26.41 -15.17 -18.08
C VAL A 402 -27.65 -14.28 -18.12
N ILE A 403 -28.63 -14.62 -18.96
CA ILE A 403 -29.91 -13.90 -19.06
C ILE A 403 -30.62 -13.86 -17.71
N GLU A 404 -30.75 -15.01 -17.05
CA GLU A 404 -31.37 -15.11 -15.73
C GLU A 404 -30.64 -14.23 -14.70
N ALA A 405 -29.31 -14.21 -14.74
CA ALA A 405 -28.51 -13.37 -13.85
C ALA A 405 -28.65 -11.87 -14.14
N LEU A 406 -28.71 -11.46 -15.42
CA LEU A 406 -28.94 -10.06 -15.83
C LEU A 406 -30.28 -9.55 -15.32
N ARG A 407 -31.34 -10.38 -15.41
CA ARG A 407 -32.67 -10.04 -14.92
C ARG A 407 -32.74 -10.03 -13.39
N TYR A 408 -32.20 -11.06 -12.73
CA TYR A 408 -32.22 -11.18 -11.27
C TYR A 408 -31.51 -10.02 -10.57
N LEU A 409 -30.37 -9.60 -11.12
CA LEU A 409 -29.57 -8.51 -10.55
C LEU A 409 -30.01 -7.12 -11.06
N ASP A 410 -31.09 -7.07 -11.86
CA ASP A 410 -31.62 -5.88 -12.51
C ASP A 410 -30.52 -5.00 -13.15
N VAL A 411 -29.76 -5.61 -14.06
CA VAL A 411 -28.68 -4.89 -14.75
C VAL A 411 -29.29 -3.94 -15.77
N SER A 412 -28.84 -2.68 -15.74
CA SER A 412 -29.26 -1.59 -16.63
C SER A 412 -28.18 -1.30 -17.68
N VAL A 413 -26.92 -1.29 -17.25
CA VAL A 413 -25.77 -0.96 -18.09
C VAL A 413 -24.77 -2.09 -18.08
N VAL A 414 -24.30 -2.49 -19.26
CA VAL A 414 -23.24 -3.49 -19.45
C VAL A 414 -22.07 -2.85 -20.20
N VAL A 415 -20.92 -2.82 -19.55
CA VAL A 415 -19.64 -2.49 -20.16
C VAL A 415 -18.89 -3.80 -20.41
N SER A 416 -18.29 -3.94 -21.59
CA SER A 416 -17.51 -5.13 -21.94
C SER A 416 -16.30 -4.74 -22.79
N SER A 417 -15.19 -5.43 -22.59
CA SER A 417 -14.01 -5.24 -23.43
C SER A 417 -14.27 -5.75 -24.85
N PHE A 418 -13.77 -5.05 -25.85
CA PHE A 418 -13.86 -5.44 -27.25
C PHE A 418 -13.21 -6.79 -27.52
N LYS A 419 -12.19 -7.19 -26.74
CA LYS A 419 -11.58 -8.52 -26.81
C LYS A 419 -12.57 -9.64 -26.46
N THR A 420 -13.58 -9.33 -25.64
CA THR A 420 -14.65 -10.23 -25.21
C THR A 420 -15.81 -10.28 -26.21
N LYS A 421 -15.78 -9.43 -27.26
CA LYS A 421 -16.88 -9.26 -28.22
C LYS A 421 -16.93 -10.43 -29.20
N SER A 422 -17.52 -11.54 -28.79
CA SER A 422 -18.03 -12.56 -29.71
C SER A 422 -19.36 -12.12 -30.33
N GLN A 423 -19.68 -12.59 -31.54
CA GLN A 423 -21.03 -12.42 -32.11
C GLN A 423 -22.12 -12.89 -31.13
N TYR A 424 -21.81 -13.94 -30.37
CA TYR A 424 -22.62 -14.47 -29.27
C TYR A 424 -22.93 -13.44 -28.17
N PHE A 425 -21.92 -12.66 -27.73
CA PHE A 425 -22.12 -11.61 -26.71
C PHE A 425 -23.14 -10.56 -27.17
N SER A 426 -23.00 -10.11 -28.41
CA SER A 426 -23.85 -9.05 -28.97
C SER A 426 -25.27 -9.53 -29.25
N SER A 427 -25.44 -10.79 -29.70
CA SER A 427 -26.77 -11.35 -29.96
C SER A 427 -27.55 -11.59 -28.67
N LEU A 428 -26.87 -12.04 -27.61
CA LEU A 428 -27.47 -12.26 -26.29
C LEU A 428 -27.99 -10.95 -25.68
N LEU A 429 -27.18 -9.90 -25.67
CA LEU A 429 -27.59 -8.60 -25.12
C LEU A 429 -28.77 -8.00 -25.90
N LYS A 430 -28.74 -8.05 -27.23
CA LYS A 430 -29.86 -7.58 -28.06
C LYS A 430 -31.16 -8.35 -27.79
N LYS A 431 -31.09 -9.67 -27.59
CA LYS A 431 -32.25 -10.50 -27.25
C LYS A 431 -32.90 -10.08 -25.92
N GLU A 432 -32.11 -9.59 -24.98
CA GLU A 432 -32.56 -9.09 -23.68
C GLU A 432 -32.91 -7.59 -23.67
N GLY A 433 -33.04 -6.98 -24.84
CA GLY A 433 -33.45 -5.57 -24.96
C GLY A 433 -32.35 -4.56 -24.61
N TYR A 434 -31.09 -4.97 -24.68
CA TYR A 434 -29.96 -4.03 -24.58
C TYR A 434 -29.59 -3.47 -25.95
N PHE A 435 -29.40 -2.16 -25.99
CA PHE A 435 -28.99 -1.40 -27.15
C PHE A 435 -27.54 -0.98 -27.01
N PHE A 436 -26.79 -1.14 -28.09
CA PHE A 436 -25.42 -0.64 -28.16
C PHE A 436 -25.45 0.89 -28.21
N GLN A 437 -24.73 1.53 -27.29
CA GLN A 437 -24.61 2.98 -27.24
C GLN A 437 -23.33 3.42 -27.96
N GLU A 438 -22.18 2.99 -27.44
CA GLU A 438 -20.90 3.50 -27.92
C GLU A 438 -19.76 2.48 -27.75
N LEU A 439 -18.73 2.63 -28.60
CA LEU A 439 -17.44 1.95 -28.49
C LEU A 439 -16.38 2.99 -28.19
N PHE A 440 -15.72 2.88 -27.04
CA PHE A 440 -14.68 3.83 -26.64
C PHE A 440 -13.52 3.12 -25.95
N ASN A 441 -12.27 3.48 -26.31
CA ASN A 441 -11.05 2.90 -25.75
C ASN A 441 -11.05 1.34 -25.69
N GLY A 442 -11.64 0.68 -26.68
CA GLY A 442 -11.73 -0.77 -26.70
C GLY A 442 -12.76 -1.36 -25.73
N TYR A 443 -13.73 -0.58 -25.25
CA TYR A 443 -14.88 -1.03 -24.47
C TYR A 443 -16.20 -0.69 -25.18
N SER A 444 -17.14 -1.63 -25.21
CA SER A 444 -18.50 -1.39 -25.67
C SER A 444 -19.44 -1.17 -24.50
N ILE A 445 -20.28 -0.13 -24.59
CA ILE A 445 -21.31 0.18 -23.59
C ILE A 445 -22.68 -0.16 -24.17
N TRP A 446 -23.47 -0.88 -23.39
CA TRP A 446 -24.82 -1.32 -23.73
C TRP A 446 -25.79 -0.92 -22.62
N THR A 447 -26.97 -0.44 -22.98
CA THR A 447 -28.01 -0.05 -22.02
C THR A 447 -29.31 -0.77 -22.31
N ARG A 448 -30.05 -1.16 -21.28
CA ARG A 448 -31.40 -1.72 -21.42
C ARG A 448 -32.38 -0.59 -21.71
N ALA A 449 -33.30 -0.74 -22.68
CA ALA A 449 -34.38 0.22 -22.83
C ALA A 449 -35.31 0.17 -21.61
N ASP A 450 -35.72 1.33 -21.12
CA ASP A 450 -36.63 1.47 -19.98
C ASP A 450 -37.88 0.59 -20.19
N SER A 451 -38.16 -0.29 -19.23
CA SER A 451 -39.45 -0.98 -19.13
C SER A 451 -40.53 -0.10 -18.47
N THR A 452 -40.27 1.19 -18.27
CA THR A 452 -41.19 2.15 -17.64
C THR A 452 -41.06 3.54 -18.25
N GLY A 453 -42.03 3.94 -19.07
CA GLY A 453 -42.29 5.35 -19.37
C GLY A 453 -42.00 5.79 -20.81
N SER A 454 -43.04 5.76 -21.64
CA SER A 454 -43.32 6.72 -22.71
C SER A 454 -42.32 7.88 -22.86
N MET A 455 -41.62 7.94 -23.99
CA MET A 455 -41.09 9.18 -24.56
C MET A 455 -42.23 10.20 -24.71
N LYS A 456 -42.49 11.03 -23.71
CA LYS A 456 -43.04 12.37 -23.86
C LYS A 456 -42.45 13.27 -22.78
N ASP A 457 -41.86 14.36 -23.26
CA ASP A 457 -41.56 15.60 -22.54
C ASP A 457 -40.37 15.60 -21.57
N VAL A 458 -39.17 15.80 -22.12
CA VAL A 458 -38.16 16.69 -21.49
C VAL A 458 -37.58 17.59 -22.57
N HIS A 459 -38.31 18.66 -22.89
CA HIS A 459 -37.69 19.89 -23.36
C HIS A 459 -37.03 20.58 -22.16
N SER A 460 -35.87 21.21 -22.43
CA SER A 460 -35.14 22.16 -21.59
C SER A 460 -34.61 21.66 -20.24
N LEU A 461 -33.34 21.29 -20.22
CA LEU A 461 -32.41 21.72 -19.16
C LEU A 461 -31.07 22.06 -19.82
N ASN A 462 -30.67 23.31 -19.62
CA ASN A 462 -29.51 23.97 -20.20
C ASN A 462 -28.20 23.26 -19.89
N CYS A 463 -27.32 23.21 -20.88
CA CYS A 463 -25.88 23.20 -20.67
C CYS A 463 -25.49 24.46 -19.89
N GLY A 464 -25.00 24.28 -18.68
CA GLY A 464 -24.39 25.30 -17.85
C GLY A 464 -23.64 24.62 -16.72
N ASP A 465 -22.32 24.62 -16.84
CA ASP A 465 -21.29 24.46 -15.81
C ASP A 465 -21.40 23.25 -14.85
N ILE A 466 -20.51 22.28 -15.04
CA ILE A 466 -19.56 21.69 -14.06
C ILE A 466 -18.56 20.80 -14.81
#